data_AF-A0A915DWI7-F1
#
_entry.id   AF-A0A915DWI7-F1
#
_cell.length_a   1.000
_cell.length_b   1.000
_cell.length_c   1.000
_cell.angle_alpha   90.00
_cell.angle_beta   90.00
_cell.angle_gamma   90.00
#
_symmetry.space_group_name_H-M   'P 1'
#
loop_
_entity.id
_entity.type
_entity.pdbx_description
1 polymer ?
#
loop_
_entity_poly.entity_id
_entity_poly.type
_entity_poly.pdbx_seq_one_letter_code
_entity_poly.pdbx_strand_id
1 'polypeptide(L)'
;MSSTQKTIDKFNQAAQKSEQKLKKNPFSDTYQPPEFDKASKEYGRPPPGSKTEARGIRAGNYVMNEIIFLCEMIEQNSTGTPPNCEMKFGPLFYMYARVSDKLVGMLLRARKYGLVSFEVSKMILC
;
A
#
# COMPACT_ATOMS: atom_id res chain seq x y z
N MET A 1 -5.53 6.03 -44.38
CA MET A 1 -6.65 6.68 -43.63
C MET A 1 -6.49 8.19 -43.72
N SER A 2 -7.54 8.91 -44.11
CA SER A 2 -7.55 10.38 -44.25
C SER A 2 -7.29 11.11 -42.92
N SER A 3 -6.60 12.26 -42.97
CA SER A 3 -6.32 13.12 -41.81
C SER A 3 -7.59 13.61 -41.10
N THR A 4 -8.65 13.90 -41.86
CA THR A 4 -9.96 14.30 -41.32
C THR A 4 -10.63 13.18 -40.53
N GLN A 5 -10.54 11.94 -41.02
CA GLN A 5 -11.11 10.77 -40.34
C GLN A 5 -10.51 10.59 -38.94
N LYS A 6 -9.18 10.72 -38.81
CA LYS A 6 -8.49 10.62 -37.51
C LYS A 6 -8.96 11.67 -36.50
N THR A 7 -9.31 12.86 -36.96
CA THR A 7 -9.79 13.95 -36.09
C THR A 7 -11.20 13.67 -35.60
N ILE A 8 -12.09 13.20 -36.49
CA ILE A 8 -13.45 12.77 -36.16
C ILE A 8 -13.41 11.62 -35.15
N ASP A 9 -12.57 10.61 -35.40
CA ASP A 9 -12.43 9.45 -34.50
C ASP A 9 -11.97 9.88 -33.10
N LYS A 10 -11.02 10.82 -33.02
CA LYS A 10 -10.52 11.35 -31.76
C LYS A 10 -11.58 12.15 -31.00
N PHE A 11 -12.40 12.93 -31.71
CA PHE A 11 -13.52 13.67 -31.14
C PHE A 11 -14.59 12.72 -30.59
N ASN A 12 -14.99 11.72 -31.38
CA ASN A 12 -15.95 10.70 -30.97
C ASN A 12 -15.47 9.92 -29.75
N GLN A 13 -14.19 9.54 -29.69
CA GLN A 13 -13.61 8.91 -28.50
C GLN A 13 -13.63 9.83 -27.27
N ALA A 14 -13.39 11.14 -27.43
CA ALA A 14 -13.44 12.09 -26.33
C ALA A 14 -14.88 12.27 -25.81
N ALA A 15 -15.87 12.32 -26.70
CA ALA A 15 -17.28 12.36 -26.36
C ALA A 15 -17.69 11.12 -25.56
N GLN A 16 -17.39 9.91 -26.07
CA GLN A 16 -17.69 8.65 -25.38
C GLN A 16 -17.04 8.55 -23.99
N LYS A 17 -15.77 8.97 -23.84
CA LYS A 17 -15.10 9.00 -22.54
C LYS A 17 -15.75 9.98 -21.56
N SER A 18 -16.25 11.10 -22.06
CA SER A 18 -16.92 12.11 -21.25
C SER A 18 -18.29 11.61 -20.79
N GLU A 19 -19.07 11.02 -21.68
CA GLU A 19 -20.35 10.37 -21.34
C GLU A 19 -20.19 9.29 -20.27
N GLN A 20 -19.19 8.40 -20.42
CA GLN A 20 -18.91 7.36 -19.43
C GLN A 20 -18.53 7.93 -18.05
N LYS A 21 -17.84 9.08 -18.01
CA LYS A 21 -17.51 9.76 -16.74
C LYS A 21 -18.73 10.40 -16.12
N LEU A 22 -19.58 11.06 -16.90
CA LEU A 22 -20.81 11.66 -16.43
C LEU A 22 -21.73 10.60 -15.81
N LYS A 23 -21.94 9.47 -16.49
CA LYS A 23 -22.73 8.35 -15.95
C LYS A 23 -22.28 7.86 -14.56
N LYS A 24 -21.00 8.00 -14.22
CA LYS A 24 -20.44 7.61 -12.91
C LYS A 24 -20.35 8.76 -11.89
N ASN A 25 -20.57 10.00 -12.33
CA ASN A 25 -20.47 11.19 -11.49
C ASN A 25 -21.81 11.46 -10.79
N PRO A 26 -21.90 11.39 -9.44
CA PRO A 26 -23.13 11.62 -8.69
C PRO A 26 -23.69 13.04 -8.84
N PHE A 27 -22.91 13.99 -9.36
CA PHE A 27 -23.32 15.38 -9.59
C PHE A 27 -23.75 15.65 -11.04
N SER A 28 -24.02 14.62 -11.85
CA SER A 28 -24.46 14.80 -13.24
C SER A 28 -25.89 14.31 -13.45
N ASP A 29 -26.59 14.93 -14.39
CA ASP A 29 -27.98 14.58 -14.73
C ASP A 29 -28.13 13.16 -15.31
N THR A 30 -27.05 12.60 -15.85
CA THR A 30 -27.02 11.24 -16.44
C THR A 30 -26.44 10.20 -15.49
N TYR A 31 -26.30 10.53 -14.20
CA TYR A 31 -25.76 9.64 -13.20
C TYR A 31 -26.55 8.34 -13.08
N GLN A 32 -25.83 7.23 -13.04
CA GLN A 32 -26.36 5.91 -12.74
C GLN A 32 -25.55 5.32 -11.58
N PRO A 33 -26.19 4.95 -10.45
CA PRO A 33 -25.52 4.28 -9.36
C PRO A 33 -24.80 3.02 -9.87
N PRO A 34 -23.49 2.86 -9.60
CA PRO A 34 -22.77 1.66 -9.99
C PRO A 34 -23.30 0.46 -9.22
N GLU A 35 -23.68 -0.59 -9.94
CA GLU A 35 -24.00 -1.88 -9.35
C GLU A 35 -22.70 -2.65 -9.10
N PHE A 36 -22.52 -3.12 -7.87
CA PHE A 36 -21.32 -3.83 -7.48
C PHE A 36 -21.64 -5.29 -7.14
N ASP A 37 -20.98 -6.20 -7.84
CA ASP A 37 -20.97 -7.61 -7.47
C ASP A 37 -20.01 -7.84 -6.30
N LYS A 38 -20.57 -8.09 -5.11
CA LYS A 38 -19.82 -8.36 -3.87
C LYS A 38 -19.09 -9.70 -3.88
N ALA A 39 -19.51 -10.65 -4.72
CA ALA A 39 -18.86 -11.95 -4.86
C ALA A 39 -17.65 -11.87 -5.80
N SER A 40 -17.55 -10.83 -6.62
CA SER A 40 -16.43 -10.65 -7.55
C SER A 40 -15.11 -10.43 -6.81
N LYS A 41 -14.04 -11.00 -7.35
CA LYS A 41 -12.67 -10.81 -6.84
C LYS A 41 -12.19 -9.35 -6.94
N GLU A 42 -12.82 -8.59 -7.83
CA GLU A 42 -12.54 -7.18 -8.11
C GLU A 42 -13.28 -6.22 -7.16
N TYR A 43 -14.26 -6.73 -6.39
CA TYR A 43 -14.95 -5.94 -5.39
C TYR A 43 -13.97 -5.38 -4.34
N GLY A 44 -14.09 -4.09 -4.05
CA GLY A 44 -13.21 -3.39 -3.12
C GLY A 44 -11.78 -3.17 -3.63
N ARG A 45 -11.47 -3.49 -4.89
CA ARG A 45 -10.16 -3.25 -5.50
C ARG A 45 -10.20 -2.03 -6.43
N PRO A 46 -9.11 -1.26 -6.51
CA PRO A 46 -9.00 -0.22 -7.52
C PRO A 46 -8.96 -0.84 -8.93
N PRO A 47 -9.41 -0.12 -9.97
CA PRO A 47 -9.33 -0.62 -11.34
C PRO A 47 -7.87 -0.90 -11.73
N PRO A 48 -7.60 -2.01 -12.45
CA PRO A 48 -6.27 -2.33 -12.95
C PRO A 48 -5.72 -1.20 -13.84
N GLY A 49 -4.43 -0.89 -13.67
CA GLY A 49 -3.75 0.21 -14.37
C GLY A 49 -4.13 1.60 -13.87
N SER A 50 -4.99 1.73 -12.85
CA SER A 50 -5.38 3.03 -12.32
C SER A 50 -4.27 3.65 -11.47
N LYS A 51 -4.29 4.99 -11.35
CA LYS A 51 -3.40 5.71 -10.42
C LYS A 51 -3.62 5.26 -8.96
N THR A 52 -4.83 4.83 -8.60
CA THR A 52 -5.14 4.34 -7.25
C THR A 52 -4.45 3.01 -6.97
N GLU A 53 -4.47 2.08 -7.92
CA GLU A 53 -3.72 0.83 -7.83
C GLU A 53 -2.22 1.09 -7.68
N ALA A 54 -1.65 1.94 -8.54
CA ALA A 54 -0.23 2.30 -8.49
C ALA A 54 0.17 2.92 -7.13
N ARG A 55 -0.69 3.77 -6.54
CA ARG A 55 -0.48 4.30 -5.18
C ARG A 55 -0.53 3.21 -4.12
N GLY A 56 -1.47 2.28 -4.23
CA GLY A 56 -1.60 1.15 -3.31
C GLY A 56 -0.35 0.26 -3.31
N ILE A 57 0.15 -0.09 -4.49
CA ILE A 57 1.40 -0.87 -4.65
C ILE A 57 2.58 -0.11 -4.04
N ARG A 58 2.73 1.18 -4.36
CA ARG A 58 3.82 2.01 -3.82
C ARG A 58 3.78 2.09 -2.29
N ALA A 59 2.60 2.28 -1.71
CA ALA A 59 2.43 2.32 -0.26
C ALA A 59 2.76 0.96 0.38
N GLY A 60 2.37 -0.14 -0.26
CA GLY A 60 2.74 -1.50 0.16
C GLY A 60 4.26 -1.69 0.20
N ASN A 61 4.94 -1.36 -0.90
CA ASN A 61 6.40 -1.47 -0.99
C ASN A 61 7.11 -0.59 0.04
N TYR A 62 6.65 0.65 0.22
CA TYR A 62 7.20 1.56 1.22
C TYR A 62 7.15 0.96 2.62
N VAL A 63 6.00 0.41 3.01
CA VAL A 63 5.82 -0.24 4.31
C VAL A 63 6.68 -1.49 4.46
N MET A 64 6.82 -2.31 3.41
CA MET A 64 7.68 -3.49 3.46
C MET A 64 9.15 -3.11 3.66
N ASN A 65 9.62 -2.06 2.99
CA ASN A 65 10.98 -1.56 3.17
C ASN A 65 11.22 -1.07 4.61
N GLU A 66 10.24 -0.44 5.25
CA GLU A 66 10.35 -0.05 6.67
C GLU A 66 10.46 -1.25 7.62
N ILE A 67 9.80 -2.36 7.29
CA ILE A 67 9.90 -3.61 8.06
C ILE A 67 11.27 -4.25 7.89
N ILE A 68 11.79 -4.30 6.66
CA ILE A 68 13.14 -4.83 6.39
C ILE A 68 14.17 -4.01 7.17
N PHE A 69 14.11 -2.68 7.08
CA PHE A 69 14.99 -1.78 7.83
C PHE A 69 14.89 -1.99 9.34
N LEU A 70 13.67 -2.22 9.87
CA LEU A 70 13.48 -2.56 11.28
C LEU A 70 14.19 -3.87 11.65
N CYS A 71 14.07 -4.91 10.84
CA CYS A 71 14.75 -6.19 11.08
C CYS A 71 16.28 -6.02 11.06
N GLU A 72 16.83 -5.29 10.09
CA GLU A 72 18.27 -4.99 10.01
C GLU A 72 18.76 -4.21 11.23
N MET A 73 17.99 -3.21 11.68
CA MET A 73 18.29 -2.45 12.90
C MET A 73 18.30 -3.33 14.15
N ILE A 74 17.36 -4.27 14.26
CA ILE A 74 17.33 -5.23 15.36
C ILE A 74 18.55 -6.15 15.27
N GLU A 75 18.80 -6.76 14.12
CA GLU A 75 19.93 -7.68 13.90
C GLU A 75 21.26 -7.04 14.32
N GLN A 76 21.54 -5.83 13.85
CA GLN A 76 22.80 -5.11 14.13
C GLN A 76 22.99 -4.69 15.59
N ASN A 77 21.90 -4.51 16.35
CA ASN A 77 21.94 -3.95 17.72
C ASN A 77 21.44 -4.94 18.79
N SER A 78 21.14 -6.17 18.39
CA SER A 78 20.66 -7.23 19.27
C SER A 78 21.81 -8.02 19.90
N THR A 79 21.49 -8.74 20.96
CA THR A 79 22.33 -9.81 21.48
C THR A 79 21.86 -11.14 20.91
N GLY A 80 22.79 -11.95 20.40
CA GLY A 80 22.51 -13.27 19.82
C GLY A 80 22.96 -13.36 18.37
N THR A 81 22.61 -14.46 17.72
CA THR A 81 22.86 -14.71 16.29
C THR A 81 21.54 -15.05 15.62
N PRO A 82 21.30 -14.60 14.38
CA PRO A 82 20.11 -14.99 13.62
C PRO A 82 19.92 -16.51 13.63
N PRO A 83 18.70 -17.02 13.80
CA PRO A 83 17.44 -16.27 13.87
C PRO A 83 17.13 -15.67 15.26
N ASN A 84 17.77 -16.15 16.34
CA ASN A 84 17.40 -15.79 17.72
C ASN A 84 18.12 -14.53 18.22
N CYS A 85 17.82 -13.40 17.59
CA CYS A 85 18.31 -12.08 17.99
C CYS A 85 17.37 -11.44 19.01
N GLU A 86 17.87 -11.08 20.20
CA GLU A 86 17.08 -10.42 21.25
C GLU A 86 17.48 -8.95 21.46
N MET A 87 16.50 -8.08 21.62
CA MET A 87 16.72 -6.66 21.88
C MET A 87 15.66 -6.05 22.81
N LYS A 88 16.07 -5.10 23.65
CA LYS A 88 15.16 -4.35 24.55
C LYS A 88 14.40 -3.25 23.78
N PHE A 89 13.14 -3.01 24.16
CA PHE A 89 12.29 -2.00 23.51
C PHE A 89 12.85 -0.58 23.59
N GLY A 90 13.30 -0.15 24.78
CA GLY A 90 13.80 1.21 25.00
C GLY A 90 14.91 1.64 24.03
N PRO A 91 16.04 0.90 23.96
CA PRO A 91 17.13 1.20 23.03
C PRO A 91 16.67 1.23 21.56
N LEU A 92 15.84 0.25 21.15
CA LEU A 92 15.31 0.23 19.79
C LEU A 92 14.46 1.46 19.51
N PHE A 93 13.60 1.88 20.45
CA PHE A 93 12.77 3.06 20.32
C PHE A 93 13.60 4.32 20.10
N TYR A 94 14.63 4.56 20.92
CA TYR A 94 15.47 5.75 20.76
C TYR A 94 16.30 5.75 19.48
N MET A 95 16.76 4.58 19.02
CA MET A 95 17.49 4.48 17.75
C MET A 95 16.57 4.67 16.55
N TYR A 96 15.42 3.99 16.53
CA TYR A 96 14.46 4.07 15.44
C TYR A 96 13.82 5.46 15.34
N ALA A 97 13.57 6.15 16.46
CA ALA A 97 13.01 7.50 16.49
C ALA A 97 13.89 8.56 15.80
N ARG A 98 15.19 8.29 15.57
CA ARG A 98 16.05 9.16 14.75
C ARG A 98 15.72 9.10 13.26
N VAL A 99 15.03 8.04 12.84
CA VAL A 99 14.70 7.76 11.44
C VAL A 99 13.20 7.92 11.20
N SER A 100 12.36 7.41 12.11
CA SER A 100 10.90 7.33 11.93
C SER A 100 10.17 7.23 13.26
N ASP A 101 9.01 7.88 13.37
CA ASP A 101 8.13 7.86 14.53
C ASP A 101 7.15 6.66 14.54
N LYS A 102 7.26 5.75 13.58
CA LYS A 102 6.31 4.65 13.34
C LYS A 102 6.69 3.30 13.93
N LEU A 103 7.66 3.24 14.87
CA LEU A 103 8.22 1.97 15.36
C LEU A 103 7.15 0.97 15.81
N VAL A 104 6.23 1.39 16.68
CA VAL A 104 5.20 0.47 17.25
C VAL A 104 4.31 -0.11 16.14
N GLY A 105 3.94 0.71 15.16
CA GLY A 105 3.16 0.25 14.00
C GLY A 105 3.95 -0.72 13.13
N MET A 106 5.26 -0.51 12.96
CA MET A 106 6.13 -1.42 12.21
C MET A 106 6.35 -2.74 12.94
N LEU A 107 6.53 -2.73 14.27
CA LEU A 107 6.64 -3.94 15.09
C LEU A 107 5.37 -4.81 15.00
N LEU A 108 4.18 -4.20 15.14
CA LEU A 108 2.91 -4.92 15.01
C LEU A 108 2.75 -5.55 13.62
N ARG A 109 3.22 -4.85 12.59
CA ARG A 109 3.16 -5.34 11.21
C ARG A 109 4.18 -6.45 10.94
N ALA A 110 5.41 -6.30 11.41
CA ALA A 110 6.45 -7.33 11.33
C ALA A 110 6.01 -8.62 12.04
N ARG A 111 5.34 -8.50 13.20
CA ARG A 111 4.72 -9.62 13.92
C ARG A 111 3.65 -10.32 13.10
N LYS A 112 2.81 -9.56 12.37
CA LYS A 112 1.81 -10.14 11.46
C LYS A 112 2.44 -10.97 10.33
N TYR A 113 3.66 -10.63 9.91
CA TYR A 113 4.44 -11.40 8.94
C TYR A 113 5.26 -12.54 9.57
N GLY A 114 5.26 -12.68 10.91
CA GLY A 114 6.03 -13.70 11.62
C GLY A 114 7.53 -13.43 11.67
N LEU A 115 7.97 -12.19 11.43
CA LEU A 115 9.39 -11.81 11.41
C LEU A 115 9.92 -11.42 12.80
N VAL A 116 9.03 -10.96 13.69
CA VAL A 116 9.39 -10.51 15.04
C VAL A 116 8.35 -11.03 16.02
N SER A 117 8.80 -11.60 17.12
CA SER A 117 8.01 -11.85 18.32
C SER A 117 8.43 -10.88 19.41
N PHE A 118 7.50 -10.47 20.27
CA PHE A 118 7.86 -9.63 21.41
C PHE A 118 6.89 -9.82 22.56
N GLU A 119 7.48 -9.77 23.76
CA GLU A 119 6.78 -9.69 25.03
C GLU A 119 6.80 -8.25 25.55
N VAL A 120 6.26 -8.02 26.75
CA VAL A 120 6.08 -6.68 27.34
C VAL A 120 7.36 -5.84 27.37
N SER A 121 8.55 -6.46 27.45
CA SER A 121 9.83 -5.74 27.57
C SER A 121 10.93 -6.14 26.57
N LYS A 122 10.75 -7.23 25.82
CA LYS A 122 11.77 -7.83 24.95
C LYS A 122 11.22 -8.13 23.56
N MET A 123 12.05 -7.91 22.54
CA MET A 123 11.77 -8.25 21.15
C MET A 123 12.77 -9.29 20.68
N ILE A 124 12.28 -10.25 19.89
CA ILE A 124 12.99 -11.41 19.38
C ILE A 124 12.74 -11.44 17.87
N LEU A 125 13.80 -11.44 17.07
CA LEU A 125 13.69 -11.72 15.64
C LEU A 125 13.38 -13.23 15.46
N CYS A 126 12.54 -13.60 14.48
CA CYS A 126 12.11 -14.99 14.26
C CYS A 126 12.67 -15.55 12.94
#